data_AF-A0A4U5W6B8-F1
#
_entry.id   AF-A0A4U5W6B8-F1
#
_cell.length_a   1.000
_cell.length_b   1.000
_cell.length_c   1.000
_cell.angle_alpha   90.00
_cell.angle_beta   90.00
_cell.angle_gamma   90.00
#
_symmetry.space_group_name_H-M   'P 1'
#
loop_
_entity.id
_entity.type
_entity.pdbx_description
1 polymer ?
#
loop_
_entity_poly.entity_id
_entity_poly.type
_entity_poly.pdbx_seq_one_letter_code
_entity_poly.pdbx_strand_id
1 'polypeptide(L)'
;MRPNALGTTIAGLVAVAGLAAGSVATAGTSFAATAPTAQTATAAQAAALAGTQNFGLTTAEAKNVQEFLADYWGYTGAIDGQLGTNSWKAFQRCLAKYWGYTGDIDGDPGPNTIKALQRLLKADYGYTGDIDGIAGSGTRAAFKRFAA
;
A
#
# COMPACT_ATOMS: atom_id res chain seq x y z
N MET A 1 33.12 39.47 -10.69
CA MET A 1 34.39 38.76 -10.95
C MET A 1 34.54 37.69 -9.88
N ARG A 2 34.54 36.42 -10.29
CA ARG A 2 34.83 35.25 -9.43
C ARG A 2 36.34 35.06 -9.35
N PRO A 3 36.83 34.49 -8.25
CA PRO A 3 37.87 33.48 -8.34
C PRO A 3 37.33 32.12 -7.89
N ASN A 4 37.55 31.10 -8.72
CA ASN A 4 37.50 29.68 -8.37
C ASN A 4 38.78 29.30 -7.61
N ALA A 5 38.69 28.36 -6.68
CA ALA A 5 39.81 27.53 -6.27
C ALA A 5 39.40 26.05 -6.33
N LEU A 6 40.13 25.30 -7.16
CA LEU A 6 40.08 23.87 -7.35
C LEU A 6 40.86 23.17 -6.22
N GLY A 7 40.33 22.07 -5.69
CA GLY A 7 41.02 21.17 -4.80
C GLY A 7 40.59 19.74 -5.07
N THR A 8 41.32 19.06 -5.95
CA THR A 8 41.19 17.63 -6.26
C THR A 8 41.86 16.81 -5.17
N THR A 9 41.21 15.77 -4.65
CA THR A 9 41.92 14.68 -3.96
C THR A 9 41.25 13.34 -4.29
N ILE A 10 42.10 12.41 -4.70
CA ILE A 10 41.85 11.06 -5.18
C ILE A 10 42.03 10.12 -3.98
N ALA A 11 41.15 9.14 -3.79
CA ALA A 11 41.52 7.84 -3.21
C ALA A 11 40.36 6.85 -3.43
N GLY A 12 40.56 5.91 -4.36
CA GLY A 12 39.75 4.71 -4.43
C GLY A 12 40.17 3.69 -3.38
N LEU A 13 39.27 2.76 -3.05
CA LEU A 13 39.59 1.38 -2.71
C LEU A 13 38.30 0.56 -2.75
N VAL A 14 38.27 -0.37 -3.70
CA VAL A 14 37.33 -1.49 -3.76
C VAL A 14 37.87 -2.59 -2.85
N ALA A 15 37.03 -3.18 -2.00
CA ALA A 15 37.19 -4.57 -1.58
C ALA A 15 35.83 -5.15 -1.13
N VAL A 16 35.54 -6.33 -1.67
CA VAL A 16 34.30 -7.11 -1.58
C VAL A 16 34.41 -8.18 -0.49
N ALA A 17 33.23 -8.56 0.03
CA ALA A 17 32.89 -9.81 0.72
C ALA A 17 33.32 -10.01 2.18
N GLY A 18 32.31 -10.32 2.99
CA GLY A 18 32.44 -10.81 4.35
C GLY A 18 31.08 -11.13 4.98
N LEU A 19 30.26 -11.96 4.33
CA LEU A 19 29.15 -12.65 4.99
C LEU A 19 29.76 -13.78 5.83
N ALA A 20 29.91 -13.54 7.13
CA ALA A 20 30.20 -14.59 8.11
C ALA A 20 29.29 -14.38 9.32
N ALA A 21 28.49 -15.40 9.62
CA ALA A 21 27.67 -15.49 10.81
C ALA A 21 28.55 -15.47 12.07
N GLY A 22 28.18 -14.65 13.06
CA GLY A 22 28.85 -14.59 14.35
C GLY A 22 28.08 -13.72 15.33
N SER A 23 27.33 -14.35 16.23
CA SER A 23 26.75 -13.71 17.41
C SER A 23 27.80 -13.56 18.50
N VAL A 24 28.02 -12.36 19.05
CA VAL A 24 28.30 -12.13 20.47
C VAL A 24 28.18 -10.64 20.82
N ALA A 25 27.60 -10.39 21.99
CA ALA A 25 27.26 -9.09 22.56
C ALA A 25 28.48 -8.19 22.84
N THR A 26 28.28 -6.88 22.78
CA THR A 26 29.12 -5.90 23.49
C THR A 26 28.26 -4.75 23.98
N ALA A 27 28.19 -4.60 25.29
CA ALA A 27 27.58 -3.45 25.95
C ALA A 27 28.49 -2.23 25.81
N GLY A 28 27.92 -1.07 25.46
CA GLY A 28 28.67 0.18 25.32
C GLY A 28 27.74 1.37 25.14
N THR A 29 27.87 2.32 26.04
CA THR A 29 27.06 3.52 26.28
C THR A 29 26.97 4.51 25.11
N SER A 30 25.73 4.98 24.87
CA SER A 30 25.32 6.35 24.55
C SER A 30 25.94 7.09 23.35
N PHE A 31 25.13 7.28 22.31
CA PHE A 31 25.02 8.55 21.59
C PHE A 31 23.55 8.87 21.34
N ALA A 32 23.13 10.04 21.82
CA ALA A 32 21.86 10.65 21.47
C ALA A 32 21.96 11.16 20.02
N ALA A 33 21.11 10.63 19.13
CA ALA A 33 20.81 11.23 17.84
C ALA A 33 19.29 11.12 17.63
N THR A 34 18.58 12.20 17.97
CA THR A 34 17.18 12.36 17.55
C THR A 34 17.14 12.54 16.03
N ALA A 35 16.74 11.50 15.32
CA ALA A 35 16.24 11.61 13.95
C ALA A 35 14.92 10.82 13.81
N PRO A 36 13.79 11.33 14.34
CA PRO A 36 12.51 10.65 14.22
C PRO A 36 11.79 11.10 12.95
N THR A 37 12.28 10.74 11.77
CA THR A 37 11.54 10.98 10.51
C THR A 37 11.69 9.87 9.48
N ALA A 38 12.89 9.30 9.31
CA ALA A 38 13.10 8.27 8.30
C ALA A 38 12.56 6.88 8.70
N GLN A 39 12.65 6.51 9.99
CA GLN A 39 12.29 5.18 10.47
C GLN A 39 10.77 4.99 10.65
N THR A 40 10.04 6.06 10.96
CA THR A 40 8.57 6.06 11.00
C THR A 40 7.97 5.95 9.60
N ALA A 41 8.59 6.60 8.61
CA ALA A 41 8.18 6.50 7.22
C ALA A 41 8.42 5.08 6.68
N THR A 42 9.57 4.46 6.93
CA THR A 42 9.86 3.10 6.47
C THR A 42 9.05 2.03 7.20
N ALA A 43 8.76 2.19 8.50
CA ALA A 43 7.88 1.27 9.22
C ALA A 43 6.40 1.42 8.79
N ALA A 44 5.93 2.65 8.55
CA ALA A 44 4.61 2.89 7.97
C ALA A 44 4.51 2.34 6.54
N GLN A 45 5.58 2.47 5.75
CA GLN A 45 5.66 1.96 4.38
C GLN A 45 5.78 0.42 4.35
N ALA A 46 6.46 -0.20 5.31
CA ALA A 46 6.52 -1.65 5.48
C ALA A 46 5.19 -2.24 6.00
N ALA A 47 4.50 -1.53 6.91
CA ALA A 47 3.16 -1.91 7.37
C ALA A 47 2.11 -1.74 6.26
N ALA A 48 2.25 -0.71 5.42
CA ALA A 48 1.43 -0.55 4.22
C ALA A 48 1.64 -1.74 3.25
N LEU A 49 2.89 -2.17 3.04
CA LEU A 49 3.23 -3.29 2.15
C LEU A 49 2.77 -4.66 2.66
N ALA A 50 2.75 -4.89 3.97
CA ALA A 50 2.35 -6.18 4.56
C ALA A 50 0.83 -6.47 4.47
N GLY A 51 0.00 -5.45 4.18
CA GLY A 51 -1.45 -5.57 4.01
C GLY A 51 -1.98 -5.01 2.69
N THR A 52 -1.10 -4.79 1.69
CA THR A 52 -1.51 -4.23 0.40
C THR A 52 -2.16 -5.31 -0.49
N GLN A 53 -3.38 -5.03 -0.92
CA GLN A 53 -4.16 -5.90 -1.80
C GLN A 53 -4.75 -5.05 -2.94
N ASN A 54 -3.98 -4.86 -4.01
CA ASN A 54 -4.43 -4.09 -5.19
C ASN A 54 -5.31 -4.91 -6.16
N PHE A 55 -5.43 -6.23 -5.96
CA PHE A 55 -6.17 -7.13 -6.86
C PHE A 55 -5.82 -6.97 -8.36
N GLY A 56 -4.55 -6.65 -8.67
CA GLY A 56 -4.08 -6.49 -10.04
C GLY A 56 -4.22 -5.09 -10.64
N LEU A 57 -4.67 -4.10 -9.86
CA LEU A 57 -4.55 -2.71 -10.25
C LEU A 57 -3.08 -2.29 -10.32
N THR A 58 -2.76 -1.48 -11.33
CA THR A 58 -1.52 -0.71 -11.36
C THR A 58 -1.53 0.36 -10.27
N THR A 59 -0.37 0.95 -9.97
CA THR A 59 -0.27 2.05 -9.01
C THR A 59 -1.17 3.23 -9.39
N ALA A 60 -1.26 3.57 -10.69
CA ALA A 60 -2.10 4.68 -11.14
C ALA A 60 -3.59 4.40 -10.90
N GLU A 61 -4.06 3.22 -11.30
CA GLU A 61 -5.46 2.81 -11.08
C GLU A 61 -5.80 2.74 -9.59
N ALA A 62 -4.90 2.20 -8.76
CA ALA A 62 -5.09 2.16 -7.31
C ALA A 62 -5.16 3.56 -6.69
N LYS A 63 -4.47 4.57 -7.25
CA LYS A 63 -4.60 5.96 -6.81
C LYS A 63 -5.99 6.52 -7.11
N ASN A 64 -6.53 6.26 -8.29
CA ASN A 64 -7.90 6.67 -8.63
C ASN A 64 -8.92 6.10 -7.61
N VAL A 65 -8.73 4.83 -7.21
CA VAL A 65 -9.54 4.24 -6.13
C VAL A 65 -9.36 4.99 -4.81
N GLN A 66 -8.12 5.30 -4.41
CA GLN A 66 -7.86 6.04 -3.17
C GLN A 66 -8.45 7.46 -3.19
N GLU A 67 -8.42 8.15 -4.34
CA GLU A 67 -9.04 9.47 -4.52
C GLU A 67 -10.56 9.39 -4.34
N PHE A 68 -11.22 8.43 -5.01
CA PHE A 68 -12.64 8.17 -4.79
C PHE A 68 -12.96 7.88 -3.31
N LEU A 69 -12.11 7.11 -2.63
CA LEU A 69 -12.29 6.82 -1.21
C LEU A 69 -12.07 8.05 -0.33
N ALA A 70 -11.16 8.95 -0.70
CA ALA A 70 -10.89 10.18 0.03
C ALA A 70 -12.08 11.13 -0.07
N ASP A 71 -12.63 11.29 -1.27
CA ASP A 71 -13.71 12.22 -1.56
C ASP A 71 -15.03 11.82 -0.87
N TYR A 72 -15.36 10.51 -0.90
CA TYR A 72 -16.71 10.06 -0.52
C TYR A 72 -16.74 9.21 0.76
N TRP A 73 -15.62 8.59 1.12
CA TRP A 73 -15.58 7.54 2.13
C TRP A 73 -14.57 7.81 3.23
N GLY A 74 -14.15 9.07 3.42
CA GLY A 74 -13.30 9.47 4.54
C GLY A 74 -12.02 8.62 4.63
N TYR A 75 -11.39 8.36 3.49
CA TYR A 75 -10.03 7.85 3.46
C TYR A 75 -9.07 8.97 3.77
N THR A 76 -8.24 8.79 4.80
CA THR A 76 -7.26 9.77 5.28
C THR A 76 -5.82 9.29 5.11
N GLY A 77 -5.62 8.19 4.36
CA GLY A 77 -4.29 7.67 4.05
C GLY A 77 -3.64 8.41 2.88
N ALA A 78 -2.40 8.04 2.56
CA ALA A 78 -1.70 8.61 1.42
C ALA A 78 -2.25 8.08 0.09
N ILE A 79 -2.31 8.94 -0.93
CA ILE A 79 -2.63 8.54 -2.31
C ILE A 79 -1.35 7.98 -2.98
N ASP A 80 -0.96 6.78 -2.57
CA ASP A 80 0.30 6.12 -2.92
C ASP A 80 0.15 4.97 -3.94
N GLY A 81 -1.09 4.63 -4.32
CA GLY A 81 -1.42 3.51 -5.20
C GLY A 81 -1.27 2.15 -4.55
N GLN A 82 -1.24 2.08 -3.22
CA GLN A 82 -1.21 0.86 -2.44
C GLN A 82 -2.49 0.75 -1.61
N LEU A 83 -3.40 -0.14 -2.03
CA LEU A 83 -4.63 -0.43 -1.31
C LEU A 83 -4.32 -1.26 -0.07
N GLY A 84 -3.87 -0.58 0.98
CA GLY A 84 -3.66 -1.14 2.30
C GLY A 84 -4.90 -1.07 3.19
N THR A 85 -4.72 -1.41 4.47
CA THR A 85 -5.80 -1.52 5.46
C THR A 85 -6.75 -0.32 5.50
N ASN A 86 -6.22 0.90 5.53
CA ASN A 86 -7.07 2.09 5.59
C ASN A 86 -7.88 2.31 4.31
N SER A 87 -7.33 1.93 3.16
CA SER A 87 -8.04 1.99 1.87
C SER A 87 -9.20 1.01 1.89
N TRP A 88 -8.95 -0.23 2.34
CA TRP A 88 -9.98 -1.25 2.46
C TRP A 88 -11.03 -0.93 3.52
N LYS A 89 -10.68 -0.29 4.65
CA LYS A 89 -11.68 0.19 5.63
C LYS A 89 -12.60 1.26 5.03
N ALA A 90 -12.07 2.17 4.22
CA ALA A 90 -12.90 3.12 3.49
C ALA A 90 -13.80 2.43 2.46
N PHE A 91 -13.24 1.46 1.73
CA PHE A 91 -13.98 0.69 0.74
C PHE A 91 -15.08 -0.15 1.38
N GLN A 92 -14.82 -0.81 2.51
CA GLN A 92 -15.80 -1.58 3.27
C GLN A 92 -16.96 -0.71 3.77
N ARG A 93 -16.72 0.56 4.11
CA ARG A 93 -17.80 1.50 4.44
C ARG A 93 -18.71 1.79 3.24
N CYS A 94 -18.12 1.93 2.05
CA CYS A 94 -18.88 2.00 0.78
C CYS A 94 -19.73 0.75 0.56
N LEU A 95 -19.09 -0.42 0.69
CA LEU A 95 -19.73 -1.72 0.49
C LEU A 95 -20.83 -2.00 1.52
N ALA A 96 -20.66 -1.55 2.77
CA ALA A 96 -21.65 -1.69 3.82
C ALA A 96 -22.87 -0.82 3.53
N LYS A 97 -22.63 0.40 3.04
CA LYS A 97 -23.68 1.37 2.76
C LYS A 97 -24.57 0.97 1.58
N TYR A 98 -23.98 0.44 0.50
CA TYR A 98 -24.70 0.26 -0.77
C TYR A 98 -24.74 -1.18 -1.30
N TRP A 99 -23.83 -2.05 -0.86
CA TRP A 99 -23.60 -3.35 -1.52
C TRP A 99 -23.78 -4.56 -0.58
N GLY A 100 -24.44 -4.33 0.55
CA GLY A 100 -24.82 -5.37 1.50
C GLY A 100 -23.63 -6.08 2.16
N TYR A 101 -22.54 -5.35 2.41
CA TYR A 101 -21.48 -5.84 3.27
C TYR A 101 -21.92 -5.76 4.73
N THR A 102 -21.87 -6.89 5.43
CA THR A 102 -22.28 -7.02 6.84
C THR A 102 -21.14 -7.48 7.74
N GLY A 103 -19.91 -7.53 7.21
CA GLY A 103 -18.72 -7.86 7.98
C GLY A 103 -18.13 -6.65 8.71
N ASP A 104 -17.06 -6.90 9.45
CA ASP A 104 -16.37 -5.87 10.22
C ASP A 104 -15.58 -4.92 9.31
N ILE A 105 -15.47 -3.65 9.68
CA ILE A 105 -14.62 -2.68 8.98
C ILE A 105 -13.15 -2.88 9.44
N ASP A 106 -12.58 -4.02 9.10
CA ASP A 106 -11.26 -4.48 9.53
C ASP A 106 -10.12 -4.06 8.59
N GLY A 107 -10.44 -3.69 7.34
CA GLY A 107 -9.48 -3.36 6.30
C GLY A 107 -8.84 -4.58 5.63
N ASP A 108 -9.34 -5.78 5.87
CA ASP A 108 -8.98 -6.99 5.15
C ASP A 108 -10.05 -7.30 4.08
N PRO A 109 -9.69 -7.33 2.78
CA PRO A 109 -10.63 -7.72 1.75
C PRO A 109 -10.85 -9.24 1.70
N GLY A 110 -11.38 -9.80 2.79
CA GLY A 110 -11.80 -11.20 2.87
C GLY A 110 -13.03 -11.53 2.01
N PRO A 111 -13.51 -12.79 2.04
CA PRO A 111 -14.54 -13.27 1.12
C PRO A 111 -15.84 -12.45 1.13
N ASN A 112 -16.28 -11.96 2.30
CA ASN A 112 -17.49 -11.13 2.39
C ASN A 112 -17.29 -9.74 1.77
N THR A 113 -16.10 -9.15 1.90
CA THR A 113 -15.74 -7.89 1.25
C THR A 113 -15.75 -8.10 -0.27
N ILE A 114 -15.16 -9.20 -0.74
CA ILE A 114 -15.13 -9.54 -2.17
C ILE A 114 -16.54 -9.79 -2.72
N LYS A 115 -17.42 -10.48 -1.98
CA LYS A 115 -18.82 -10.66 -2.42
C LYS A 115 -19.56 -9.34 -2.59
N ALA A 116 -19.37 -8.41 -1.67
CA ALA A 116 -19.97 -7.08 -1.79
C ALA A 116 -19.34 -6.28 -2.94
N LEU A 117 -18.02 -6.38 -3.12
CA LEU A 117 -17.33 -5.80 -4.27
C LEU A 117 -17.86 -6.38 -5.60
N GLN A 118 -18.06 -7.70 -5.69
CA GLN A 118 -18.64 -8.34 -6.87
C GLN A 118 -20.04 -7.82 -7.19
N ARG A 119 -20.87 -7.50 -6.19
CA ARG A 119 -22.18 -6.87 -6.41
C ARG A 119 -22.05 -5.48 -7.01
N LEU A 120 -21.16 -4.65 -6.45
CA LEU A 120 -20.81 -3.33 -7.00
C LEU A 120 -20.37 -3.47 -8.47
N LEU A 121 -19.43 -4.38 -8.72
CA LEU A 121 -18.86 -4.56 -10.05
C LEU A 121 -19.87 -5.14 -11.06
N LYS A 122 -20.83 -5.92 -10.59
CA LYS A 122 -21.89 -6.50 -11.41
C LYS A 122 -22.94 -5.48 -11.80
N ALA A 123 -23.20 -4.50 -10.93
CA ALA A 123 -24.16 -3.44 -11.20
C ALA A 123 -23.66 -2.49 -12.30
N ASP A 124 -22.41 -2.01 -12.19
CA ASP A 124 -21.97 -0.86 -13.00
C ASP A 124 -20.69 -1.11 -13.83
N TYR A 125 -19.96 -2.20 -13.58
CA TYR A 125 -18.61 -2.40 -14.16
C TYR A 125 -18.44 -3.68 -14.98
N GLY A 126 -19.57 -4.26 -15.40
CA GLY A 126 -19.61 -5.37 -16.36
C GLY A 126 -19.08 -6.70 -15.82
N TYR A 127 -19.09 -6.90 -14.49
CA TYR A 127 -18.78 -8.21 -13.92
C TYR A 127 -19.93 -9.20 -14.16
N THR A 128 -19.67 -10.25 -14.95
CA THR A 128 -20.70 -11.25 -15.30
C THR A 128 -20.59 -12.55 -14.48
N GLY A 129 -19.54 -12.70 -13.68
CA GLY A 129 -19.29 -13.89 -12.87
C GLY A 129 -20.23 -14.03 -11.67
N ASP A 130 -20.00 -15.11 -10.91
CA ASP A 130 -20.75 -15.44 -9.70
C ASP A 130 -20.28 -14.62 -8.49
N ILE A 131 -21.16 -14.42 -7.53
CA ILE A 131 -20.83 -13.76 -6.26
C ILE A 131 -20.29 -14.82 -5.30
N ASP A 132 -19.05 -15.26 -5.54
CA ASP A 132 -18.39 -16.36 -4.83
C ASP A 132 -17.44 -15.89 -3.71
N GLY A 133 -17.09 -14.61 -3.67
CA GLY A 133 -16.12 -14.07 -2.71
C GLY A 133 -14.66 -14.33 -3.08
N ILE A 134 -14.40 -14.71 -4.32
CA ILE A 134 -13.05 -14.93 -4.85
C ILE A 134 -12.72 -13.81 -5.83
N ALA A 135 -11.60 -13.13 -5.60
CA ALA A 135 -11.09 -12.09 -6.49
C ALA A 135 -10.40 -12.70 -7.73
N GLY A 136 -11.14 -13.51 -8.48
CA GLY A 136 -10.68 -14.14 -9.72
C GLY A 136 -10.46 -13.15 -10.87
N SER A 137 -10.04 -13.66 -12.03
CA SER A 137 -9.72 -12.82 -13.21
C SER A 137 -10.86 -11.88 -13.62
N GLY A 138 -12.11 -12.36 -13.58
CA GLY A 138 -13.30 -11.55 -13.88
C GLY A 138 -13.49 -10.40 -12.89
N THR A 139 -13.39 -10.68 -11.59
CA THR A 139 -13.53 -9.66 -10.52
C THR A 139 -12.45 -8.61 -10.66
N ARG A 140 -11.20 -9.03 -10.86
CA ARG A 140 -10.05 -8.14 -11.04
C ARG A 140 -10.18 -7.27 -12.29
N ALA A 141 -10.63 -7.84 -13.41
CA ALA A 141 -10.85 -7.08 -14.64
C ALA A 141 -11.96 -6.03 -14.49
N ALA A 142 -13.06 -6.36 -13.83
CA ALA A 142 -14.11 -5.39 -13.54
C ALA A 142 -13.65 -4.33 -12.54
N PHE A 143 -12.87 -4.72 -11.52
CA PHE A 143 -12.28 -3.77 -10.58
C PHE A 143 -11.32 -2.79 -11.26
N LYS A 144 -10.59 -3.25 -12.28
CA LYS A 144 -9.79 -2.38 -13.14
C LYS A 144 -10.63 -1.33 -13.87
N ARG A 145 -11.84 -1.67 -14.32
CA ARG A 145 -12.77 -0.71 -14.95
C ARG A 145 -13.33 0.29 -13.94
N PHE A 146 -13.55 -0.15 -12.69
CA PHE A 146 -13.90 0.76 -11.59
C PHE A 146 -12.80 1.80 -11.34
N ALA A 147 -11.55 1.38 -11.47
CA ALA A 147 -10.37 2.20 -11.19
C ALA A 147 -9.85 3.02 -12.41
N ALA A 148 -10.56 2.97 -13.54
CA ALA A 148 -10.15 3.60 -14.80
C ALA A 148 -10.48 5.10 -14.86
#